data_AF-A0A3P8UV11-F1
#
_entry.id   AF-A0A3P8UV11-F1
#
_cell.length_a   1.000
_cell.length_b   1.000
_cell.length_c   1.000
_cell.angle_alpha   90.00
_cell.angle_beta   90.00
_cell.angle_gamma   90.00
#
_symmetry.space_group_name_H-M   'P 1'
#
loop_
_entity.id
_entity.type
_entity.pdbx_description
1 polymer ?
#
loop_
_entity_poly.entity_id
_entity_poly.type
_entity_poly.pdbx_seq_one_letter_code
_entity_poly.pdbx_strand_id
1 'polypeptide(L)'
;MKAAMEDRTPRINAVLYFYLFYLFYFSTQPKSRFAVTIAVSSRTLFNMVEERKIYEEDGVETYVKHQVEHESEPLKPGAAFPFVKALMNVNSRLRELYPDSEELFDIVLMTNNHAEVGVRLINSINHYDLTIERFCMTGGKSPVDYLKAYMTNLYLSKDAEKVTEAIEQGIAAATMFMPDTQTVLSDTQLRVAFDGDAVLFSDESEIIVKQHGLDTFFEHEKEFENKPLAQGPLKCFLEALGKLQKKFYAKNERLNCPIRTYLVTARSAASSGARVLKTLRSWGLVIDEALFLAGAPKGPLLQKIHPHIYFDDQMFHIEGAKELGTISAHVPYGIGQKYHRGKLIEKPETKE
;
A
#
# COMPACT_ATOMS: atom_id res chain seq x y z
N MET A 1 18.74 -3.20 74.90
CA MET A 1 18.70 -4.14 73.76
C MET A 1 17.35 -4.00 73.06
N LYS A 2 17.27 -3.20 72.00
CA LYS A 2 16.10 -3.11 71.11
C LYS A 2 16.42 -3.98 69.88
N ALA A 3 15.68 -5.06 69.69
CA ALA A 3 15.77 -5.87 68.49
C ALA A 3 15.01 -5.16 67.35
N ALA A 4 15.71 -4.92 66.23
CA ALA A 4 15.15 -4.35 65.02
C ALA A 4 14.33 -5.41 64.27
N MET A 5 13.11 -5.03 63.86
CA MET A 5 12.30 -5.79 62.91
C MET A 5 12.95 -5.65 61.52
N GLU A 6 13.33 -6.78 60.92
CA GLU A 6 13.70 -6.86 59.51
C GLU A 6 12.44 -6.67 58.64
N ASP A 7 12.32 -5.51 58.02
CA ASP A 7 11.40 -5.25 56.91
C ASP A 7 11.93 -5.96 55.66
N ARG A 8 11.32 -7.12 55.33
CA ARG A 8 11.56 -7.82 54.06
C ARG A 8 10.50 -7.41 53.04
N THR A 9 10.64 -6.22 52.49
CA THR A 9 10.02 -5.87 51.23
C THR A 9 10.87 -6.45 50.08
N PRO A 10 10.31 -7.27 49.18
CA PRO A 10 11.07 -7.75 48.03
C PRO A 10 11.37 -6.57 47.11
N ARG A 11 12.65 -6.27 46.90
CA ARG A 11 13.09 -5.38 45.82
C ARG A 11 12.77 -6.07 44.49
N ILE A 12 11.59 -5.80 43.95
CA ILE A 12 11.26 -6.15 42.57
C ILE A 12 12.22 -5.31 41.71
N ASN A 13 13.09 -6.00 40.97
CA ASN A 13 14.13 -5.40 40.15
C ASN A 13 13.51 -4.35 39.20
N ALA A 14 13.99 -3.11 39.24
CA ALA A 14 13.58 -2.07 38.30
C ALA A 14 13.75 -2.51 36.84
N VAL A 15 14.71 -3.41 36.57
CA VAL A 15 14.91 -4.06 35.26
C VAL A 15 13.74 -4.96 34.88
N LEU A 16 13.17 -5.71 35.82
CA LEU A 16 12.01 -6.57 35.56
C LEU A 16 10.74 -5.74 35.38
N TYR A 17 10.58 -4.64 36.12
CA TYR A 17 9.50 -3.68 35.89
C TYR A 17 9.67 -2.98 34.54
N PHE A 18 10.89 -2.60 34.16
CA PHE A 18 11.17 -2.05 32.83
C PHE A 18 10.90 -3.08 31.74
N TYR A 19 11.30 -4.35 31.91
CA TYR A 19 11.03 -5.43 30.95
C TYR A 19 9.55 -5.80 30.87
N LEU A 20 8.83 -5.88 32.00
CA LEU A 20 7.39 -6.13 32.03
C LEU A 20 6.61 -4.94 31.47
N PHE A 21 7.02 -3.71 31.78
CA PHE A 21 6.47 -2.51 31.18
C PHE A 21 6.79 -2.45 29.68
N TYR A 22 7.98 -2.87 29.25
CA TYR A 22 8.36 -2.96 27.83
C TYR A 22 7.55 -4.04 27.10
N LEU A 23 7.36 -5.22 27.69
CA LEU A 23 6.51 -6.29 27.15
C LEU A 23 5.03 -5.89 27.08
N PHE A 24 4.53 -5.13 28.07
CA PHE A 24 3.14 -4.64 28.06
C PHE A 24 2.92 -3.43 27.14
N TYR A 25 3.93 -2.57 26.98
CA TYR A 25 3.82 -1.31 26.22
C TYR A 25 4.19 -1.48 24.73
N PHE A 26 4.98 -2.51 24.37
CA PHE A 26 5.52 -2.67 23.01
C PHE A 26 5.10 -3.92 22.21
N SER A 27 4.24 -4.81 22.71
CA SER A 27 3.75 -5.90 21.84
C SER A 27 2.30 -6.29 22.11
N THR A 28 1.39 -5.43 21.69
CA THR A 28 0.07 -5.88 21.24
C THR A 28 0.03 -5.74 19.73
N GLN A 29 0.74 -6.64 19.05
CA GLN A 29 0.55 -6.82 17.61
C GLN A 29 -0.94 -7.04 17.35
N PRO A 30 -1.54 -6.36 16.37
CA PRO A 30 -2.94 -6.56 16.08
C PRO A 30 -3.13 -8.01 15.63
N LYS A 31 -4.16 -8.69 16.14
CA LYS A 31 -4.49 -10.02 15.63
C LYS A 31 -4.85 -9.89 14.14
N SER A 32 -4.27 -10.76 13.30
CA SER A 32 -4.40 -10.73 11.83
C SER A 32 -5.85 -10.64 11.32
N ARG A 33 -6.85 -11.07 12.11
CA ARG A 33 -8.27 -11.01 11.74
C ARG A 33 -8.85 -9.59 11.76
N PHE A 34 -8.29 -8.69 12.57
CA PHE A 34 -8.81 -7.33 12.77
C PHE A 34 -7.89 -6.25 12.20
N ALA A 35 -6.64 -6.61 11.91
CA ALA A 35 -5.66 -5.73 11.31
C ALA A 35 -5.98 -5.41 9.84
N VAL A 36 -5.45 -4.28 9.37
CA VAL A 36 -5.33 -3.98 7.94
C VAL A 36 -3.94 -4.42 7.50
N THR A 37 -3.84 -5.61 6.93
CA THR A 37 -2.56 -6.23 6.58
C THR A 37 -2.02 -5.68 5.27
N ILE A 38 -0.84 -5.06 5.33
CA ILE A 38 -0.09 -4.51 4.20
C ILE A 38 1.15 -5.38 3.97
N ALA A 39 1.13 -6.16 2.90
CA ALA A 39 2.29 -6.94 2.49
C ALA A 39 3.19 -6.09 1.57
N VAL A 40 4.47 -6.01 1.88
CA VAL A 40 5.46 -5.31 1.05
C VAL A 40 6.59 -6.25 0.68
N SER A 41 7.04 -6.21 -0.58
CA SER A 41 8.22 -7.00 -0.96
C SER A 41 9.53 -6.33 -0.54
N SER A 42 10.58 -7.14 -0.33
CA SER A 42 11.89 -6.62 0.12
C SER A 42 12.46 -5.56 -0.82
N ARG A 43 12.35 -5.76 -2.14
CA ARG A 43 12.79 -4.80 -3.18
C ARG A 43 11.94 -3.53 -3.27
N THR A 44 10.76 -3.56 -2.65
CA THR A 44 9.85 -2.42 -2.57
C THR A 44 10.11 -1.62 -1.31
N LEU A 45 10.30 -2.29 -0.18
CA LEU A 45 10.63 -1.65 1.10
C LEU A 45 12.04 -1.06 1.09
N PHE A 46 13.01 -1.77 0.52
CA PHE A 46 14.40 -1.38 0.43
C PHE A 46 14.87 -1.25 -1.01
N ASN A 47 15.82 -0.36 -1.25
CA ASN A 47 16.53 -0.26 -2.52
C ASN A 47 17.54 -1.40 -2.60
N MET A 48 17.22 -2.40 -3.41
CA MET A 48 18.05 -3.58 -3.65
C MET A 48 18.44 -3.71 -5.13
N VAL A 49 18.69 -2.58 -5.82
CA VAL A 49 19.02 -2.58 -7.26
C VAL A 49 20.35 -3.28 -7.52
N GLU A 50 21.36 -3.01 -6.71
CA GLU A 50 22.69 -3.63 -6.82
C GLU A 50 22.60 -5.14 -6.56
N GLU A 51 21.88 -5.54 -5.52
CA GLU A 51 21.79 -6.96 -5.17
C GLU A 51 20.89 -7.74 -6.14
N ARG A 52 19.90 -7.07 -6.75
CA ARG A 52 19.16 -7.66 -7.87
C ARG A 52 20.07 -7.92 -9.07
N LYS A 53 20.99 -7.00 -9.37
CA LYS A 53 21.94 -7.17 -10.48
C LYS A 53 22.84 -8.39 -10.23
N ILE A 54 23.37 -8.54 -9.02
CA ILE A 54 24.17 -9.72 -8.63
C ILE A 54 23.34 -11.01 -8.79
N TYR A 55 22.08 -11.02 -8.36
CA TYR A 55 21.22 -12.21 -8.53
C TYR A 55 20.98 -12.56 -10.01
N GLU A 56 20.74 -11.56 -10.86
CA GLU A 56 20.44 -11.76 -12.29
C GLU A 56 21.68 -12.15 -13.10
N GLU A 57 22.85 -11.58 -12.79
CA GLU A 57 24.09 -11.79 -13.53
C GLU A 57 24.93 -12.97 -12.99
N ASP A 58 25.05 -13.09 -11.66
CA ASP A 58 25.98 -14.02 -11.00
C ASP A 58 25.27 -15.19 -10.28
N GLY A 59 23.94 -15.18 -10.27
CA GLY A 59 23.11 -16.24 -9.71
C GLY A 59 22.91 -16.20 -8.18
N VAL A 60 22.12 -17.15 -7.69
CA VAL A 60 21.63 -17.17 -6.30
C VAL A 60 22.74 -17.33 -5.26
N GLU A 61 23.75 -18.17 -5.50
CA GLU A 61 24.82 -18.43 -4.54
C GLU A 61 25.68 -17.18 -4.28
N THR A 62 26.06 -16.47 -5.34
CA THR A 62 26.81 -15.20 -5.25
C THR A 62 25.98 -14.13 -4.54
N TYR A 63 24.69 -14.04 -4.88
CA TYR A 63 23.75 -13.15 -4.21
C TYR A 63 23.64 -13.43 -2.71
N VAL A 64 23.47 -14.68 -2.30
CA VAL A 64 23.38 -15.04 -0.88
C VAL A 64 24.68 -14.70 -0.15
N LYS A 65 25.84 -15.06 -0.72
CA LYS A 65 27.14 -14.73 -0.14
C LYS A 65 27.30 -13.21 0.06
N HIS A 66 26.95 -12.42 -0.95
CA HIS A 66 27.00 -10.96 -0.86
C HIS A 66 26.10 -10.44 0.28
N GLN A 67 24.88 -10.96 0.43
CA GLN A 67 23.96 -10.54 1.49
C GLN A 67 24.50 -10.86 2.89
N VAL A 68 25.16 -12.01 3.06
CA VAL A 68 25.78 -12.42 4.33
C VAL A 68 27.00 -11.54 4.66
N GLU A 69 27.87 -11.28 3.68
CA GLU A 69 29.06 -10.44 3.88
C GLU A 69 28.71 -9.00 4.27
N HIS A 70 27.54 -8.50 3.86
CA HIS A 70 27.07 -7.15 4.12
C HIS A 70 25.91 -7.11 5.14
N GLU A 71 25.73 -8.16 5.96
CA GLU A 71 24.57 -8.26 6.86
C GLU A 71 24.46 -7.13 7.88
N SER A 72 25.59 -6.53 8.24
CA SER A 72 25.68 -5.40 9.17
C SER A 72 25.48 -4.03 8.49
N GLU A 73 25.37 -4.00 7.17
CA GLU A 73 25.18 -2.77 6.39
C GLU A 73 23.70 -2.61 6.03
N PRO A 74 23.01 -1.59 6.60
CA PRO A 74 21.61 -1.36 6.33
C PRO A 74 21.35 -1.05 4.85
N LEU A 75 20.31 -1.70 4.29
CA LEU A 75 19.86 -1.43 2.93
C LEU A 75 19.24 -0.04 2.84
N LYS A 76 19.51 0.68 1.75
CA LYS A 76 18.94 2.02 1.54
C LYS A 76 17.40 1.96 1.46
N PRO A 77 16.67 3.02 1.88
CA PRO A 77 15.21 3.09 1.74
C PRO A 77 14.72 2.88 0.30
N GLY A 78 13.65 2.10 0.13
CA GLY A 78 12.98 1.84 -1.14
C GLY A 78 11.71 2.68 -1.34
N ALA A 79 10.94 2.33 -2.37
CA ALA A 79 9.74 3.06 -2.78
C ALA A 79 8.61 3.05 -1.72
N ALA A 80 8.41 1.92 -1.02
CA ALA A 80 7.38 1.83 0.02
C ALA A 80 7.83 2.35 1.38
N PHE A 81 9.13 2.67 1.55
CA PHE A 81 9.66 3.09 2.85
C PHE A 81 8.90 4.28 3.47
N PRO A 82 8.69 5.41 2.77
CA PRO A 82 7.93 6.52 3.35
C PRO A 82 6.48 6.15 3.65
N PHE A 83 5.85 5.34 2.79
CA PHE A 83 4.50 4.84 3.01
C PHE A 83 4.42 4.00 4.30
N VAL A 84 5.37 3.09 4.52
CA VAL A 84 5.44 2.29 5.76
C VAL A 84 5.63 3.17 7.00
N LYS A 85 6.51 4.18 6.96
CA LYS A 85 6.65 5.13 8.07
C LYS A 85 5.34 5.88 8.36
N ALA A 86 4.61 6.29 7.31
CA ALA A 86 3.32 6.95 7.48
C ALA A 86 2.24 6.02 8.06
N LEU A 87 2.20 4.73 7.69
CA LEU A 87 1.34 3.72 8.31
C LEU A 87 1.66 3.57 9.81
N MET A 88 2.93 3.53 10.17
CA MET A 88 3.38 3.45 11.57
C MET A 88 2.95 4.69 12.37
N ASN A 89 3.06 5.89 11.79
CA ASN A 89 2.58 7.10 12.44
C ASN A 89 1.06 7.07 12.68
N VAL A 90 0.28 6.57 11.72
CA VAL A 90 -1.16 6.34 11.92
C VAL A 90 -1.41 5.35 13.05
N ASN A 91 -0.65 4.24 13.12
CA ASN A 91 -0.76 3.27 14.21
C ASN A 91 -0.48 3.90 15.58
N SER A 92 0.56 4.74 15.70
CA SER A 92 0.87 5.45 16.93
C SER A 92 -0.31 6.33 17.37
N ARG A 93 -0.86 7.13 16.45
CA ARG A 93 -2.04 7.98 16.72
C ARG A 93 -3.29 7.15 17.08
N LEU A 94 -3.47 5.99 16.47
CA LEU A 94 -4.56 5.08 16.82
C LEU A 94 -4.38 4.52 18.23
N ARG A 95 -3.17 4.12 18.63
CA ARG A 95 -2.87 3.62 19.97
C ARG A 95 -3.04 4.69 21.05
N GLU A 96 -2.70 5.95 20.76
CA GLU A 96 -2.98 7.07 21.68
C GLU A 96 -4.48 7.21 21.99
N LEU A 97 -5.34 7.07 20.97
CA LEU A 97 -6.78 7.24 21.10
C LEU A 97 -7.52 5.97 21.54
N TYR A 98 -6.94 4.81 21.23
CA TYR A 98 -7.49 3.48 21.45
C TYR A 98 -6.37 2.49 21.85
N PRO A 99 -5.88 2.54 23.10
CA PRO A 99 -4.72 1.74 23.54
C PRO A 99 -4.87 0.23 23.31
N ASP A 100 -6.08 -0.30 23.49
CA ASP A 100 -6.36 -1.74 23.37
C ASP A 100 -6.85 -2.18 21.97
N SER A 101 -6.85 -1.27 20.99
CA SER A 101 -7.40 -1.56 19.65
C SER A 101 -6.46 -2.45 18.84
N GLU A 102 -6.99 -3.58 18.37
CA GLU A 102 -6.32 -4.44 17.38
C GLU A 102 -6.60 -4.02 15.92
N GLU A 103 -7.43 -2.99 15.69
CA GLU A 103 -7.66 -2.46 14.35
C GLU A 103 -6.58 -1.44 13.98
N LEU A 104 -5.41 -1.96 13.63
CA LEU A 104 -4.21 -1.21 13.23
C LEU A 104 -3.72 -1.72 11.86
N PHE A 105 -2.77 -1.04 11.26
CA PHE A 105 -2.01 -1.62 10.15
C PHE A 105 -1.06 -2.70 10.67
N ASP A 106 -1.05 -3.85 10.00
CA ASP A 106 -0.06 -4.91 10.20
C ASP A 106 0.82 -4.98 8.95
N ILE A 107 2.09 -4.61 9.08
CA ILE A 107 3.01 -4.58 7.95
C ILE A 107 3.79 -5.89 7.94
N VAL A 108 3.72 -6.58 6.80
CA VAL A 108 4.35 -7.90 6.62
C VAL A 108 5.36 -7.83 5.49
N LEU A 109 6.59 -8.27 5.75
CA LEU A 109 7.60 -8.41 4.71
C LEU A 109 7.41 -9.73 3.96
N MET A 110 7.19 -9.67 2.65
CA MET A 110 6.98 -10.84 1.77
C MET A 110 8.09 -10.92 0.74
N THR A 111 8.94 -11.93 0.80
CA THR A 111 10.07 -12.06 -0.14
C THR A 111 10.24 -13.47 -0.66
N ASN A 112 10.67 -13.56 -1.92
CA ASN A 112 11.12 -14.80 -2.53
C ASN A 112 12.60 -15.12 -2.21
N ASN A 113 13.26 -14.29 -1.40
CA ASN A 113 14.64 -14.53 -1.00
C ASN A 113 14.78 -15.81 -0.15
N HIS A 114 15.98 -16.38 -0.17
CA HIS A 114 16.38 -17.44 0.73
C HIS A 114 16.47 -16.92 2.18
N ALA A 115 16.21 -17.79 3.16
CA ALA A 115 16.16 -17.40 4.58
C ALA A 115 17.48 -16.79 5.09
N GLU A 116 18.61 -17.19 4.51
CA GLU A 116 19.95 -16.66 4.86
C GLU A 116 20.10 -15.17 4.58
N VAL A 117 19.34 -14.61 3.63
CA VAL A 117 19.31 -13.17 3.35
C VAL A 117 18.52 -12.40 4.42
N GLY A 118 17.77 -13.11 5.27
CA GLY A 118 16.86 -12.52 6.25
C GLY A 118 17.55 -11.64 7.28
N VAL A 119 18.80 -11.95 7.65
CA VAL A 119 19.53 -11.20 8.69
C VAL A 119 19.74 -9.75 8.27
N ARG A 120 20.20 -9.48 7.05
CA ARG A 120 20.39 -8.10 6.57
C ARG A 120 19.08 -7.32 6.50
N LEU A 121 17.99 -7.99 6.12
CA LEU A 121 16.64 -7.39 6.10
C LEU A 121 16.19 -7.01 7.52
N ILE A 122 16.37 -7.89 8.49
CA ILE A 122 16.07 -7.64 9.91
C ILE A 122 16.93 -6.50 10.44
N ASN A 123 18.23 -6.52 10.18
CA ASN A 123 19.15 -5.46 10.61
C ASN A 123 18.77 -4.11 10.00
N SER A 124 18.34 -4.08 8.73
CA SER A 124 17.85 -2.86 8.09
C SER A 124 16.54 -2.37 8.72
N ILE A 125 15.60 -3.28 9.01
CA ILE A 125 14.33 -2.96 9.70
C ILE A 125 14.60 -2.35 11.08
N ASN A 126 15.52 -2.95 11.85
CA ASN A 126 15.92 -2.45 13.16
C ASN A 126 16.65 -1.10 13.06
N HIS A 127 17.56 -0.95 12.11
CA HIS A 127 18.32 0.30 11.90
C HIS A 127 17.41 1.52 11.64
N TYR A 128 16.27 1.31 10.98
CA TYR A 128 15.30 2.36 10.65
C TYR A 128 14.10 2.44 11.62
N ASP A 129 14.15 1.69 12.72
CA ASP A 129 13.10 1.57 13.72
C ASP A 129 11.73 1.22 13.10
N LEU A 130 11.71 0.33 12.09
CA LEU A 130 10.48 -0.13 11.45
C LEU A 130 9.80 -1.19 12.31
N THR A 131 8.52 -1.01 12.64
CA THR A 131 7.74 -1.99 13.43
C THR A 131 7.18 -3.09 12.51
N ILE A 132 8.07 -3.91 11.95
CA ILE A 132 7.73 -5.05 11.10
C ILE A 132 8.20 -6.32 11.81
N GLU A 133 7.26 -7.11 12.33
CA GLU A 133 7.55 -8.32 13.09
C GLU A 133 7.26 -9.61 12.30
N ARG A 134 6.47 -9.51 11.22
CA ARG A 134 6.04 -10.65 10.42
C ARG A 134 6.79 -10.70 9.09
N PHE A 135 7.41 -11.85 8.82
CA PHE A 135 8.18 -12.11 7.62
C PHE A 135 7.70 -13.40 6.98
N CYS A 136 7.70 -13.44 5.65
CA CYS A 136 7.62 -14.67 4.88
C CYS A 136 8.72 -14.67 3.83
N MET A 137 9.53 -15.72 3.85
CA MET A 137 10.63 -15.94 2.93
C MET A 137 10.41 -17.29 2.26
N THR A 138 10.15 -17.30 0.96
CA THR A 138 9.70 -18.50 0.25
C THR A 138 10.81 -19.25 -0.50
N GLY A 139 12.07 -18.81 -0.39
CA GLY A 139 13.23 -19.52 -0.94
C GLY A 139 13.12 -19.79 -2.45
N GLY A 140 12.66 -18.80 -3.21
CA GLY A 140 12.54 -18.85 -4.68
C GLY A 140 11.12 -19.10 -5.21
N LYS A 141 10.18 -19.61 -4.39
CA LYS A 141 8.77 -19.78 -4.81
C LYS A 141 8.00 -18.46 -4.78
N SER A 142 6.89 -18.37 -5.53
CA SER A 142 6.01 -17.19 -5.44
C SER A 142 5.48 -17.02 -4.01
N PRO A 143 5.50 -15.80 -3.42
CA PRO A 143 4.92 -15.55 -2.11
C PRO A 143 3.39 -15.38 -2.15
N VAL A 144 2.78 -15.41 -3.34
CA VAL A 144 1.36 -15.04 -3.53
C VAL A 144 0.40 -15.95 -2.77
N ASP A 145 0.64 -17.27 -2.75
CA ASP A 145 -0.18 -18.21 -1.96
C ASP A 145 -0.23 -17.85 -0.47
N TYR A 146 0.87 -17.29 0.06
CA TYR A 146 0.94 -16.88 1.46
C TYR A 146 0.17 -15.58 1.72
N LEU A 147 0.05 -14.67 0.74
CA LEU A 147 -0.69 -13.41 0.92
C LEU A 147 -2.14 -13.67 1.39
N LYS A 148 -2.78 -14.71 0.82
CA LYS A 148 -4.14 -15.11 1.24
C LYS A 148 -4.18 -15.66 2.66
N ALA A 149 -3.22 -16.50 3.03
CA ALA A 149 -3.10 -17.04 4.40
C ALA A 149 -2.82 -15.94 5.43
N TYR A 150 -2.14 -14.86 5.02
CA TYR A 150 -1.87 -13.68 5.84
C TYR A 150 -3.05 -12.70 5.86
N MET A 151 -4.17 -12.98 5.18
CA MET A 151 -5.32 -12.08 5.07
C MET A 151 -4.94 -10.69 4.52
N THR A 152 -4.00 -10.65 3.57
CA THR A 152 -3.48 -9.40 3.01
C THR A 152 -4.58 -8.52 2.41
N ASN A 153 -4.66 -7.26 2.86
CA ASN A 153 -5.55 -6.25 2.30
C ASN A 153 -4.91 -5.53 1.11
N LEU A 154 -3.58 -5.36 1.11
CA LEU A 154 -2.82 -4.74 0.02
C LEU A 154 -1.44 -5.39 -0.11
N TYR A 155 -1.06 -5.78 -1.32
CA TYR A 155 0.28 -6.25 -1.65
C TYR A 155 1.02 -5.25 -2.57
N LEU A 156 2.20 -4.79 -2.15
CA LEU A 156 3.03 -3.86 -2.90
C LEU A 156 4.35 -4.52 -3.29
N SER A 157 4.64 -4.55 -4.59
CA SER A 157 5.86 -5.18 -5.11
C SER A 157 6.49 -4.40 -6.26
N LYS A 158 7.77 -4.60 -6.53
CA LYS A 158 8.42 -4.19 -7.79
C LYS A 158 8.31 -5.27 -8.88
N ASP A 159 7.65 -6.38 -8.58
CA ASP A 159 7.52 -7.53 -9.44
C ASP A 159 6.11 -7.56 -10.05
N ALA A 160 6.00 -7.16 -11.32
CA ALA A 160 4.71 -7.02 -11.98
C ALA A 160 3.98 -8.36 -12.14
N GLU A 161 4.71 -9.46 -12.38
CA GLU A 161 4.13 -10.79 -12.51
C GLU A 161 3.46 -11.23 -11.20
N LYS A 162 4.14 -11.06 -10.07
CA LYS A 162 3.57 -11.37 -8.74
C LYS A 162 2.39 -10.48 -8.39
N VAL A 163 2.37 -9.23 -8.87
CA VAL A 163 1.24 -8.32 -8.66
C VAL A 163 0.03 -8.80 -9.46
N THR A 164 0.20 -9.17 -10.72
CA THR A 164 -0.86 -9.76 -11.54
C THR A 164 -1.41 -11.04 -10.91
N GLU A 165 -0.52 -11.95 -10.51
CA GLU A 165 -0.90 -13.20 -9.84
C GLU A 165 -1.72 -12.92 -8.56
N ALA A 166 -1.34 -11.93 -7.76
CA ALA A 166 -2.09 -11.55 -6.56
C ALA A 166 -3.49 -10.98 -6.88
N ILE A 167 -3.61 -10.13 -7.91
CA ILE A 167 -4.89 -9.60 -8.37
C ILE A 167 -5.82 -10.72 -8.85
N GLU A 168 -5.29 -11.69 -9.61
CA GLU A 168 -6.03 -12.86 -10.07
C GLU A 168 -6.54 -13.73 -8.91
N GLN A 169 -5.81 -13.76 -7.79
CA GLN A 169 -6.23 -14.41 -6.55
C GLN A 169 -7.21 -13.58 -5.69
N GLY A 170 -7.64 -12.41 -6.19
CA GLY A 170 -8.58 -11.51 -5.50
C GLY A 170 -7.94 -10.67 -4.39
N ILE A 171 -6.62 -10.48 -4.43
CA ILE A 171 -5.87 -9.68 -3.46
C ILE A 171 -5.56 -8.33 -4.11
N ALA A 172 -5.89 -7.23 -3.45
CA ALA A 172 -5.53 -5.92 -3.95
C ALA A 172 -4.00 -5.80 -4.02
N ALA A 173 -3.45 -5.50 -5.20
CA ALA A 173 -2.01 -5.39 -5.38
C ALA A 173 -1.63 -4.31 -6.38
N ALA A 174 -0.41 -3.82 -6.27
CA ALA A 174 0.13 -2.84 -7.21
C ALA A 174 1.66 -2.94 -7.36
N THR A 175 2.13 -2.64 -8.56
CA THR A 175 3.56 -2.56 -8.90
C THR A 175 4.08 -1.16 -8.58
N MET A 176 5.05 -1.03 -7.68
CA MET A 176 5.53 0.28 -7.24
C MET A 176 6.69 0.82 -8.08
N PHE A 177 6.62 2.12 -8.37
CA PHE A 177 7.61 2.89 -9.10
C PHE A 177 8.10 4.05 -8.22
N MET A 178 9.41 4.24 -8.20
CA MET A 178 10.06 5.32 -7.47
C MET A 178 10.45 6.43 -8.44
N PRO A 179 10.17 7.71 -8.14
CA PRO A 179 10.67 8.82 -8.94
C PRO A 179 12.19 8.97 -8.82
N ASP A 180 12.80 9.55 -9.85
CA ASP A 180 14.24 9.84 -9.84
C ASP A 180 14.54 11.10 -9.00
N THR A 181 13.52 11.96 -8.81
CA THR A 181 13.58 13.16 -7.97
C THR A 181 12.93 12.88 -6.61
N GLN A 182 13.62 13.27 -5.54
CA GLN A 182 13.08 13.15 -4.18
C GLN A 182 12.14 14.31 -3.87
N THR A 183 10.92 13.97 -3.48
CA THR A 183 9.91 14.92 -3.04
C THR A 183 9.72 14.79 -1.54
N VAL A 184 9.60 15.91 -0.83
CA VAL A 184 9.37 15.90 0.62
C VAL A 184 7.92 15.51 0.89
N LEU A 185 7.75 14.35 1.53
CA LEU A 185 6.46 13.83 1.96
C LEU A 185 6.11 14.31 3.37
N SER A 186 4.82 14.25 3.71
CA SER A 186 4.37 14.58 5.07
C SER A 186 4.84 13.53 6.07
N ASP A 187 5.39 13.98 7.18
CA ASP A 187 5.78 13.16 8.33
C ASP A 187 4.61 12.83 9.26
N THR A 188 3.56 13.65 9.23
CA THR A 188 2.40 13.61 10.13
C THR A 188 1.16 12.97 9.52
N GLN A 189 1.08 12.85 8.19
CA GLN A 189 -0.09 12.30 7.49
C GLN A 189 0.30 11.17 6.55
N LEU A 190 -0.47 10.09 6.54
CA LEU A 190 -0.59 9.16 5.44
C LEU A 190 -1.49 9.76 4.35
N ARG A 191 -0.92 10.03 3.17
CA ARG A 191 -1.65 10.53 1.99
C ARG A 191 -1.73 9.47 0.91
N VAL A 192 -2.93 9.01 0.58
CA VAL A 192 -3.18 7.98 -0.43
C VAL A 192 -4.01 8.56 -1.55
N ALA A 193 -3.44 8.63 -2.75
CA ALA A 193 -4.13 9.08 -3.95
C ALA A 193 -4.43 7.90 -4.88
N PHE A 194 -5.53 7.95 -5.62
CA PHE A 194 -5.92 6.88 -6.52
C PHE A 194 -6.79 7.40 -7.66
N ASP A 195 -6.70 6.76 -8.83
CA ASP A 195 -7.74 6.83 -9.84
C ASP A 195 -9.00 6.07 -9.41
N GLY A 196 -10.13 6.40 -10.02
CA GLY A 196 -11.40 5.70 -9.84
C GLY A 196 -11.50 4.43 -10.66
N ASP A 197 -11.59 4.57 -11.98
CA ASP A 197 -11.87 3.45 -12.90
C ASP A 197 -10.71 2.47 -12.96
N ALA A 198 -11.00 1.17 -13.11
CA ALA A 198 -10.05 0.05 -13.11
C ALA A 198 -9.09 -0.04 -11.90
N VAL A 199 -9.27 0.80 -10.88
CA VAL A 199 -8.53 0.81 -9.62
C VAL A 199 -9.50 0.52 -8.47
N LEU A 200 -10.45 1.43 -8.26
CA LEU A 200 -11.46 1.35 -7.21
C LEU A 200 -12.79 0.80 -7.75
N PHE A 201 -13.13 1.17 -8.99
CA PHE A 201 -14.26 0.65 -9.74
C PHE A 201 -13.78 -0.36 -10.79
N SER A 202 -14.69 -1.17 -11.30
CA SER A 202 -14.41 -2.02 -12.45
C SER A 202 -14.08 -1.20 -13.71
N ASP A 203 -13.64 -1.87 -14.76
CA ASP A 203 -13.38 -1.30 -16.08
C ASP A 203 -14.64 -1.14 -16.96
N GLU A 204 -15.84 -1.28 -16.40
CA GLU A 204 -17.15 -1.08 -17.07
C GLU A 204 -17.17 0.20 -17.93
N SER A 205 -16.73 1.32 -17.37
CA SER A 205 -16.73 2.61 -18.07
C SER A 205 -15.72 2.66 -19.20
N GLU A 206 -14.55 2.03 -19.04
CA GLU A 206 -13.54 1.96 -20.11
C GLU A 206 -14.04 1.10 -21.28
N ILE A 207 -14.72 -0.01 -20.98
CA ILE A 207 -15.36 -0.88 -21.97
C ILE A 207 -16.36 -0.09 -22.81
N ILE A 208 -17.26 0.67 -22.18
CA ILE A 208 -18.26 1.47 -22.88
C ILE A 208 -17.60 2.51 -23.78
N VAL A 209 -16.59 3.25 -23.28
CA VAL A 209 -15.89 4.27 -24.08
C VAL A 209 -15.19 3.65 -25.29
N LYS A 210 -14.52 2.50 -25.12
CA LYS A 210 -13.81 1.81 -26.21
C LYS A 210 -14.75 1.20 -27.25
N GLN A 211 -15.92 0.71 -26.84
CA GLN A 211 -16.88 0.05 -27.75
C GLN A 211 -17.86 1.02 -28.40
N HIS A 212 -18.27 2.07 -27.69
CA HIS A 212 -19.42 2.91 -28.06
C HIS A 212 -19.13 4.42 -28.01
N GLY A 213 -17.91 4.83 -27.64
CA GLY A 213 -17.50 6.23 -27.60
C GLY A 213 -17.99 7.01 -26.38
N LEU A 214 -17.60 8.29 -26.31
CA LEU A 214 -17.81 9.15 -25.15
C LEU A 214 -19.28 9.59 -24.95
N ASP A 215 -20.03 9.80 -26.03
CA ASP A 215 -21.44 10.23 -25.93
C ASP A 215 -22.29 9.17 -25.25
N THR A 216 -22.17 7.91 -25.71
CA THR A 216 -22.83 6.76 -25.10
C THR A 216 -22.43 6.58 -23.63
N PHE A 217 -21.16 6.82 -23.31
CA PHE A 217 -20.68 6.80 -21.92
C PHE A 217 -21.38 7.85 -21.04
N PHE A 218 -21.54 9.08 -21.52
CA PHE A 218 -22.22 10.12 -20.75
C PHE A 218 -23.72 9.84 -20.56
N GLU A 219 -24.39 9.32 -21.59
CA GLU A 219 -25.79 8.88 -21.48
C GLU A 219 -25.93 7.75 -20.44
N HIS A 220 -25.04 6.76 -20.50
CA HIS A 220 -24.99 5.68 -19.53
C HIS A 220 -24.76 6.19 -18.10
N GLU A 221 -23.79 7.07 -17.88
CA GLU A 221 -23.53 7.61 -16.54
C GLU A 221 -24.70 8.42 -15.97
N LYS A 222 -25.44 9.12 -16.84
CA LYS A 222 -26.66 9.84 -16.45
C LYS A 222 -27.80 8.89 -16.09
N GLU A 223 -28.03 7.85 -16.89
CA GLU A 223 -29.07 6.85 -16.65
C GLU A 223 -28.80 6.06 -15.35
N PHE A 224 -27.55 5.65 -15.15
CA PHE A 224 -27.12 4.83 -14.02
C PHE A 224 -26.59 5.62 -12.83
N GLU A 225 -26.82 6.95 -12.76
CA GLU A 225 -26.24 7.83 -11.74
C GLU A 225 -26.48 7.35 -10.30
N ASN A 226 -27.63 6.73 -10.04
CA ASN A 226 -28.02 6.21 -8.71
C ASN A 226 -27.69 4.72 -8.50
N LYS A 227 -27.12 4.05 -9.51
CA LYS A 227 -26.66 2.66 -9.42
C LYS A 227 -25.15 2.67 -9.14
N PRO A 228 -24.69 2.07 -8.03
CA PRO A 228 -23.26 1.98 -7.73
C PRO A 228 -22.46 1.38 -8.90
N LEU A 229 -21.25 1.90 -9.13
CA LEU A 229 -20.29 1.28 -10.03
C LEU A 229 -19.88 -0.10 -9.48
N ALA A 230 -19.59 -1.05 -10.37
CA ALA A 230 -19.05 -2.34 -9.95
C ALA A 230 -17.65 -2.17 -9.32
N GLN A 231 -17.28 -3.09 -8.44
CA GLN A 231 -16.06 -2.99 -7.64
C GLN A 231 -14.80 -3.33 -8.44
N GLY A 232 -13.75 -2.55 -8.22
CA GLY A 232 -12.39 -2.81 -8.72
C GLY A 232 -11.52 -3.52 -7.66
N PRO A 233 -10.26 -3.84 -8.02
CA PRO A 233 -9.37 -4.66 -7.20
C PRO A 233 -9.01 -4.01 -5.85
N LEU A 234 -8.97 -2.68 -5.75
CA LEU A 234 -8.52 -2.00 -4.52
C LEU A 234 -9.65 -1.63 -3.55
N LYS A 235 -10.92 -1.91 -3.88
CA LYS A 235 -12.06 -1.55 -3.02
C LYS A 235 -11.88 -1.99 -1.57
N CYS A 236 -11.50 -3.25 -1.34
CA CYS A 236 -11.35 -3.80 0.01
C CYS A 236 -10.30 -3.04 0.85
N PHE A 237 -9.19 -2.62 0.24
CA PHE A 237 -8.16 -1.83 0.92
C PHE A 237 -8.67 -0.42 1.25
N LEU A 238 -9.33 0.26 0.32
CA LEU A 238 -9.87 1.60 0.58
C LEU A 238 -10.97 1.56 1.65
N GLU A 239 -11.82 0.52 1.69
CA GLU A 239 -12.82 0.34 2.76
C GLU A 239 -12.15 0.19 4.13
N ALA A 240 -11.03 -0.53 4.18
CA ALA A 240 -10.23 -0.64 5.40
C ALA A 240 -9.63 0.71 5.82
N LEU A 241 -9.10 1.52 4.89
CA LEU A 241 -8.64 2.88 5.17
C LEU A 241 -9.78 3.78 5.69
N GLY A 242 -10.94 3.75 5.01
CA GLY A 242 -12.11 4.53 5.40
C GLY A 242 -12.64 4.15 6.79
N LYS A 243 -12.55 2.86 7.15
CA LYS A 243 -12.88 2.39 8.50
C LYS A 243 -11.93 2.98 9.54
N LEU A 244 -10.61 2.97 9.30
CA LEU A 244 -9.63 3.58 10.20
C LEU A 244 -9.80 5.10 10.31
N GLN A 245 -10.08 5.80 9.20
CA GLN A 245 -10.42 7.23 9.21
C GLN A 245 -11.60 7.54 10.13
N LYS A 246 -12.67 6.74 10.05
CA LYS A 246 -13.84 6.91 10.92
C LYS A 246 -13.53 6.76 12.41
N LYS A 247 -12.51 5.98 12.79
CA LYS A 247 -12.07 5.88 14.19
C LYS A 247 -11.54 7.23 14.72
N PHE A 248 -10.81 7.98 13.89
CA PHE A 248 -10.38 9.33 14.23
C PHE A 248 -11.58 10.28 14.32
N TYR A 249 -12.52 10.18 13.38
CA TYR A 249 -13.71 11.04 13.36
C TYR A 249 -14.56 10.86 14.62
N ALA A 250 -14.70 9.63 15.11
CA ALA A 250 -15.40 9.30 16.35
C ALA A 250 -14.75 9.90 17.62
N LYS A 251 -13.50 10.37 17.52
CA LYS A 251 -12.77 11.08 18.59
C LYS A 251 -12.65 12.58 18.34
N ASN A 252 -13.46 13.14 17.43
CA ASN A 252 -13.41 14.54 17.01
C ASN A 252 -12.10 14.95 16.31
N GLU A 253 -11.31 14.00 15.81
CA GLU A 253 -10.04 14.24 15.11
C GLU A 253 -10.24 14.35 13.59
N ARG A 254 -11.41 14.80 13.11
CA ARG A 254 -11.70 14.81 11.66
C ARG A 254 -10.74 15.70 10.87
N LEU A 255 -10.45 16.90 11.38
CA LEU A 255 -9.54 17.84 10.72
C LEU A 255 -8.06 17.45 10.88
N ASN A 256 -7.73 16.75 11.97
CA ASN A 256 -6.38 16.31 12.32
C ASN A 256 -6.13 14.83 11.99
N CYS A 257 -7.04 14.21 11.22
CA CYS A 257 -6.97 12.79 10.88
C CYS A 257 -5.67 12.54 10.11
N PRO A 258 -4.82 11.61 10.58
CA PRO A 258 -3.54 11.37 9.94
C PRO A 258 -3.70 10.62 8.61
N ILE A 259 -4.86 10.02 8.32
CA ILE A 259 -5.13 9.40 7.02
C ILE A 259 -5.89 10.41 6.13
N ARG A 260 -5.34 10.69 4.95
CA ARG A 260 -5.91 11.55 3.91
C ARG A 260 -6.03 10.79 2.60
N THR A 261 -7.22 10.84 2.00
CA THR A 261 -7.54 10.12 0.76
C THR A 261 -7.91 11.08 -0.37
N TYR A 262 -7.38 10.82 -1.57
CA TYR A 262 -7.53 11.67 -2.74
C TYR A 262 -8.02 10.86 -3.93
N LEU A 263 -9.21 11.19 -4.45
CA LEU A 263 -9.64 10.71 -5.76
C LEU A 263 -9.04 11.64 -6.83
N VAL A 264 -8.24 11.09 -7.74
CA VAL A 264 -7.63 11.84 -8.86
C VAL A 264 -8.03 11.16 -10.17
N THR A 265 -9.13 11.63 -10.77
CA THR A 265 -9.76 10.92 -11.90
C THR A 265 -9.84 11.76 -13.16
N ALA A 266 -9.66 11.11 -14.32
CA ALA A 266 -9.85 11.72 -15.63
C ALA A 266 -11.32 12.04 -15.94
N ARG A 267 -12.27 11.51 -15.16
CA ARG A 267 -13.70 11.82 -15.30
C ARG A 267 -13.99 13.32 -15.17
N SER A 268 -15.04 13.76 -15.83
CA SER A 268 -15.61 15.10 -15.68
C SER A 268 -16.58 15.13 -14.50
N ALA A 269 -16.44 16.13 -13.62
CA ALA A 269 -17.36 16.33 -12.51
C ALA A 269 -18.81 16.51 -12.98
N ALA A 270 -19.01 17.23 -14.09
CA ALA A 270 -20.33 17.63 -14.56
C ALA A 270 -21.13 16.48 -15.21
N SER A 271 -20.45 15.55 -15.89
CA SER A 271 -21.12 14.51 -16.69
C SER A 271 -21.02 13.10 -16.10
N SER A 272 -20.00 12.80 -15.29
CA SER A 272 -19.73 11.43 -14.81
C SER A 272 -19.27 11.36 -13.35
N GLY A 273 -19.21 12.50 -12.66
CA GLY A 273 -18.72 12.57 -11.27
C GLY A 273 -19.77 12.22 -10.22
N ALA A 274 -21.05 12.46 -10.48
CA ALA A 274 -22.13 12.22 -9.51
C ALA A 274 -22.23 10.74 -9.10
N ARG A 275 -22.19 9.82 -10.08
CA ARG A 275 -22.22 8.36 -9.85
C ARG A 275 -21.03 7.89 -9.01
N VAL A 276 -19.84 8.42 -9.29
CA VAL A 276 -18.61 8.13 -8.52
C VAL A 276 -18.78 8.51 -7.05
N LEU A 277 -19.20 9.75 -6.77
CA LEU A 277 -19.37 10.23 -5.40
C LEU A 277 -20.48 9.48 -4.64
N LYS A 278 -21.58 9.13 -5.34
CA LYS A 278 -22.66 8.31 -4.77
C LYS A 278 -22.19 6.88 -4.46
N THR A 279 -21.36 6.29 -5.33
CA THR A 279 -20.78 4.96 -5.12
C THR A 279 -19.85 4.95 -3.91
N LEU A 280 -18.92 5.91 -3.83
CA LEU A 280 -18.02 6.05 -2.67
C LEU A 280 -18.81 6.18 -1.37
N ARG A 281 -19.86 7.00 -1.37
CA ARG A 281 -20.74 7.19 -0.22
C ARG A 281 -21.46 5.90 0.18
N SER A 282 -21.96 5.12 -0.78
CA SER A 282 -22.67 3.86 -0.48
C SER A 282 -21.74 2.80 0.11
N TRP A 283 -20.46 2.81 -0.26
CA TRP A 283 -19.41 1.99 0.37
C TRP A 283 -18.92 2.56 1.71
N GLY A 284 -19.42 3.73 2.10
CA GLY A 284 -18.99 4.41 3.32
C GLY A 284 -17.56 4.95 3.23
N LEU A 285 -17.01 5.11 2.04
CA LEU A 285 -15.73 5.76 1.80
C LEU A 285 -15.91 7.28 1.83
N VAL A 286 -15.26 7.92 2.79
CA VAL A 286 -15.24 9.38 2.88
C VAL A 286 -13.93 9.84 2.28
N ILE A 287 -14.01 10.43 1.09
CA ILE A 287 -12.83 11.00 0.43
C ILE A 287 -12.62 12.42 0.92
N ASP A 288 -11.38 12.76 1.27
CA ASP A 288 -11.05 14.10 1.76
C ASP A 288 -11.06 15.11 0.60
N GLU A 289 -10.49 14.72 -0.54
CA GLU A 289 -10.39 15.58 -1.73
C GLU A 289 -10.68 14.77 -3.01
N ALA A 290 -11.61 15.26 -3.84
CA ALA A 290 -11.96 14.64 -5.11
C ALA A 290 -11.67 15.60 -6.26
N LEU A 291 -10.70 15.23 -7.09
CA LEU A 291 -10.20 16.01 -8.21
C LEU A 291 -10.68 15.34 -9.51
N PHE A 292 -11.55 16.04 -10.23
CA PHE A 292 -12.10 15.62 -11.52
C PHE A 292 -11.42 16.43 -12.62
N LEU A 293 -10.64 15.76 -13.46
CA LEU A 293 -9.73 16.41 -14.38
C LEU A 293 -10.29 16.58 -15.79
N ALA A 294 -11.40 15.91 -16.12
CA ALA A 294 -11.99 15.95 -17.47
C ALA A 294 -10.94 15.71 -18.58
N GLY A 295 -10.05 14.74 -18.38
CA GLY A 295 -8.95 14.39 -19.28
C GLY A 295 -7.66 15.18 -19.11
N ALA A 296 -7.59 16.19 -18.24
CA ALA A 296 -6.35 16.91 -17.96
C ALA A 296 -5.29 15.99 -17.29
N PRO A 297 -3.99 16.28 -17.45
CA PRO A 297 -2.92 15.49 -16.83
C PRO A 297 -3.00 15.47 -15.30
N LYS A 298 -2.80 14.28 -14.71
CA LYS A 298 -2.88 14.07 -13.24
C LYS A 298 -1.63 14.56 -12.49
N GLY A 299 -0.47 14.47 -13.14
CA GLY A 299 0.83 14.76 -12.54
C GLY A 299 0.95 16.10 -11.81
N PRO A 300 0.54 17.25 -12.38
CA PRO A 300 0.61 18.54 -11.70
C PRO A 300 -0.19 18.61 -10.38
N LEU A 301 -1.31 17.90 -10.28
CA LEU A 301 -2.09 17.83 -9.05
C LEU A 301 -1.44 16.90 -8.03
N LEU A 302 -0.88 15.76 -8.47
CA LEU A 302 -0.12 14.85 -7.61
C LEU A 302 1.09 15.54 -6.98
N GLN A 303 1.78 16.40 -7.74
CA GLN A 303 2.86 17.25 -7.22
C GLN A 303 2.37 18.25 -6.15
N LYS A 304 1.10 18.65 -6.14
CA LYS A 304 0.55 19.47 -5.04
C LYS A 304 0.13 18.64 -3.83
N ILE A 305 -0.40 17.45 -4.08
CA ILE A 305 -0.87 16.54 -3.03
C ILE A 305 0.31 15.94 -2.25
N HIS A 306 1.44 15.67 -2.91
CA HIS A 306 2.57 14.92 -2.35
C HIS A 306 2.12 13.61 -1.68
N PRO A 307 1.45 12.69 -2.41
CA PRO A 307 0.96 11.46 -1.82
C PRO A 307 2.13 10.52 -1.49
N HIS A 308 1.94 9.72 -0.45
CA HIS A 308 2.87 8.64 -0.12
C HIS A 308 2.81 7.51 -1.15
N ILE A 309 1.64 7.37 -1.78
CA ILE A 309 1.39 6.42 -2.84
C ILE A 309 0.24 6.91 -3.71
N TYR A 310 0.43 6.82 -5.03
CA TYR A 310 -0.60 7.08 -6.05
C TYR A 310 -0.91 5.82 -6.84
N PHE A 311 -2.18 5.40 -6.88
CA PHE A 311 -2.62 4.21 -7.65
C PHE A 311 -3.26 4.58 -8.98
N ASP A 312 -2.87 3.90 -10.06
CA ASP A 312 -3.45 4.05 -11.39
C ASP A 312 -3.32 2.73 -12.17
N ASP A 313 -4.28 2.44 -13.05
CA ASP A 313 -4.24 1.26 -13.92
C ASP A 313 -3.46 1.50 -15.21
N GLN A 314 -3.17 2.76 -15.57
CA GLN A 314 -2.52 3.10 -16.83
C GLN A 314 -1.07 3.52 -16.64
N MET A 315 -0.15 2.80 -17.30
CA MET A 315 1.29 3.10 -17.21
C MET A 315 1.64 4.55 -17.61
N PHE A 316 0.90 5.15 -18.56
CA PHE A 316 1.10 6.55 -18.95
C PHE A 316 0.88 7.52 -17.77
N HIS A 317 -0.10 7.27 -16.91
CA HIS A 317 -0.33 8.07 -15.71
C HIS A 317 0.73 7.81 -14.63
N ILE A 318 1.18 6.56 -14.51
CA ILE A 318 2.28 6.16 -13.61
C ILE A 318 3.59 6.87 -13.98
N GLU A 319 3.93 6.91 -15.28
CA GLU A 319 5.10 7.60 -15.82
C GLU A 319 5.02 9.11 -15.60
N GLY A 320 3.89 9.74 -15.97
CA GLY A 320 3.70 11.19 -15.76
C GLY A 320 3.71 11.60 -14.28
N ALA A 321 3.26 10.73 -13.37
CA ALA A 321 3.40 10.95 -11.93
C ALA A 321 4.87 10.83 -11.48
N LYS A 322 5.59 9.82 -11.98
CA LYS A 322 7.00 9.57 -11.68
C LYS A 322 7.88 10.76 -12.12
N GLU A 323 7.67 11.26 -13.34
CA GLU A 323 8.40 12.42 -13.89
C GLU A 323 8.30 13.66 -13.01
N LEU A 324 7.15 13.84 -12.34
CA LEU A 324 6.88 14.97 -11.45
C LEU A 324 7.15 14.66 -9.96
N GLY A 325 7.90 13.59 -9.67
CA GLY A 325 8.40 13.31 -8.32
C GLY A 325 7.43 12.56 -7.42
N THR A 326 6.39 11.94 -7.97
CA THR A 326 5.40 11.19 -7.18
C THR A 326 5.72 9.69 -7.17
N ILE A 327 5.62 9.06 -5.99
CA ILE A 327 5.66 7.60 -5.85
C ILE A 327 4.33 7.03 -6.37
N SER A 328 4.41 6.24 -7.44
CA SER A 328 3.24 5.71 -8.15
C SER A 328 3.22 4.17 -8.10
N ALA A 329 2.02 3.61 -8.21
CA ALA A 329 1.75 2.20 -8.06
C ALA A 329 0.77 1.74 -9.13
N HIS A 330 1.25 0.96 -10.09
CA HIS A 330 0.48 0.46 -11.21
C HIS A 330 -0.40 -0.72 -10.81
N VAL A 331 -1.68 -0.66 -11.15
CA VAL A 331 -2.68 -1.69 -10.89
C VAL A 331 -3.00 -2.38 -12.21
N PRO A 332 -2.39 -3.54 -12.54
CA PRO A 332 -2.60 -4.20 -13.83
C PRO A 332 -3.97 -4.88 -13.87
N TYR A 333 -5.03 -4.09 -14.02
CA TYR A 333 -6.42 -4.53 -14.04
C TYR A 333 -7.19 -3.90 -15.20
N GLY A 334 -8.20 -4.62 -15.68
CA GLY A 334 -9.13 -4.14 -16.71
C GLY A 334 -8.64 -4.31 -18.15
N ILE A 335 -9.52 -4.00 -19.10
CA ILE A 335 -9.22 -4.11 -20.53
C ILE A 335 -8.13 -3.14 -21.00
N GLY A 336 -7.83 -2.06 -20.25
CA GLY A 336 -6.70 -1.17 -20.48
C GLY A 336 -5.38 -1.91 -20.65
N GLN A 337 -5.18 -2.99 -19.89
CA GLN A 337 -3.95 -3.79 -19.91
C GLN A 337 -3.70 -4.51 -21.23
N LYS A 338 -4.73 -4.70 -22.07
CA LYS A 338 -4.61 -5.40 -23.37
C LYS A 338 -4.19 -4.47 -24.51
N TYR A 339 -4.01 -3.18 -24.25
CA TYR A 339 -3.75 -2.18 -25.28
C TYR A 339 -2.57 -1.28 -24.92
N HIS A 340 -1.58 -1.17 -25.81
CA HIS A 340 -0.54 -0.14 -25.70
C HIS A 340 -0.82 0.97 -26.71
N ARG A 341 -1.01 2.23 -26.26
CA ARG A 341 -1.40 3.38 -27.12
C ARG A 341 -2.60 3.06 -28.04
N GLY A 342 -3.61 2.36 -27.52
CA GLY A 342 -4.81 2.00 -28.27
C GLY A 342 -4.64 0.87 -29.29
N LYS A 343 -3.48 0.19 -29.35
CA LYS A 343 -3.27 -1.01 -30.18
C LYS A 343 -3.26 -2.27 -29.30
N LEU A 344 -4.00 -3.30 -29.71
CA LEU A 344 -4.03 -4.62 -29.05
C LEU A 344 -2.61 -5.19 -28.91
N ILE A 345 -2.28 -5.69 -27.72
CA ILE A 345 -0.99 -6.33 -27.42
C ILE A 345 -0.89 -7.71 -28.07
N GLU A 346 -2.02 -8.40 -28.28
CA GLU A 346 -2.07 -9.67 -29.02
C GLU A 346 -3.11 -9.57 -30.15
N LYS A 347 -2.66 -9.77 -31.40
CA LYS A 347 -3.57 -10.19 -32.47
C LYS A 347 -3.86 -11.67 -32.25
N PRO A 348 -5.12 -12.14 -32.32
CA PRO A 348 -5.38 -13.56 -32.33
C PRO A 348 -4.61 -14.19 -33.49
N GLU A 349 -3.86 -15.27 -33.23
CA GLU A 349 -3.30 -16.10 -34.29
C GLU A 349 -4.45 -16.50 -35.22
N THR A 350 -4.41 -16.00 -36.44
CA THR A 350 -5.21 -16.56 -37.53
C THR A 350 -4.76 -17.99 -37.69
N LYS A 351 -5.54 -18.92 -37.13
CA LYS A 351 -5.50 -20.32 -37.52
C LYS A 351 -5.90 -20.37 -38.99
N GLU A 352 -4.90 -20.51 -39.87
CA GLU A 352 -5.10 -20.99 -41.23
C GLU A 352 -5.34 -22.51 -41.22
#